data_AF-A0A2D6SKI5-F1
#
_entry.id   AF-A0A2D6SKI5-F1
#
_cell.length_a   1.000
_cell.length_b   1.000
_cell.length_c   1.000
_cell.angle_alpha   90.00
_cell.angle_beta   90.00
_cell.angle_gamma   90.00
#
_symmetry.space_group_name_H-M   'P 1'
#
loop_
_entity.id
_entity.type
_entity.pdbx_description
1 polymer ?
#
loop_
_entity_poly.entity_id
_entity_poly.type
_entity_poly.pdbx_seq_one_letter_code
_entity_poly.pdbx_strand_id
1 'polypeptide(L)'
;MIIHNSDKFGLAQLYQLRGRVGRSKTRAYAYLTTHPTKQLTSNAKKRLGVMQTLDSLGAGFSLASHDMDIRGAGNLLGEEQSGQVREVGIELYQHMLKEAVMAARDKEKMDETSDNEWTPQISLGNPVLIPDSFIPDLNVRLSIYRRIADLQGTDEIDSFAAELSDRFGRLPAEVNNLFQVILLKNLCRSANVEKIDAGPKGAVIAFRNDSVKNLEGLLNLLEKEKNTAHIRTDHKLVYKRNWQKSSDRVNGLTRIMRDLAAIAA
;
A
#
# COMPACT_ATOMS: atom_id res chain seq x y z
N MET A 1 11.01 34.77 -0.71
CA MET A 1 12.15 34.08 -1.34
C MET A 1 11.93 34.03 -2.84
N ILE A 2 12.97 34.19 -3.65
CA ILE A 2 12.91 34.08 -5.10
C ILE A 2 13.94 33.02 -5.53
N ILE A 3 13.50 32.02 -6.28
CA ILE A 3 14.35 30.95 -6.83
C ILE A 3 14.41 31.16 -8.35
N HIS A 4 15.54 31.68 -8.80
CA HIS A 4 15.78 31.98 -10.21
C HIS A 4 16.16 30.72 -11.00
N ASN A 5 15.62 30.58 -12.22
CA ASN A 5 15.78 29.40 -13.08
C ASN A 5 15.44 28.08 -12.36
N SER A 6 14.27 28.08 -11.71
CA SER A 6 13.74 26.95 -10.94
C SER A 6 13.62 25.65 -11.75
N ASP A 7 13.54 25.74 -13.08
CA ASP A 7 13.55 24.60 -14.00
C ASP A 7 14.82 23.76 -13.95
N LYS A 8 15.94 24.32 -13.46
CA LYS A 8 17.22 23.62 -13.34
C LYS A 8 17.36 22.81 -12.05
N PHE A 9 16.48 23.02 -11.07
CA PHE A 9 16.58 22.40 -9.76
C PHE A 9 15.77 21.10 -9.69
N GLY A 10 16.27 20.12 -8.94
CA GLY A 10 15.53 18.92 -8.60
C GLY A 10 14.32 19.21 -7.69
N LEU A 11 13.33 18.32 -7.70
CA LEU A 11 12.10 18.51 -6.94
C LEU A 11 12.38 18.60 -5.43
N ALA A 12 13.24 17.71 -4.93
CA ALA A 12 13.74 17.72 -3.56
C ALA A 12 14.42 19.05 -3.16
N GLN A 13 15.24 19.61 -4.05
CA GLN A 13 15.96 20.86 -3.80
C GLN A 13 14.99 22.06 -3.73
N LEU A 14 14.02 22.12 -4.65
CA LEU A 14 13.00 23.18 -4.65
C LEU A 14 12.16 23.15 -3.37
N TYR A 15 11.81 21.97 -2.89
CA TYR A 15 11.07 21.81 -1.64
C TYR A 15 11.89 22.23 -0.41
N GLN A 16 13.15 21.80 -0.32
CA GLN A 16 14.04 22.22 0.76
C GLN A 16 14.24 23.73 0.78
N LEU A 17 14.41 24.36 -0.39
CA LEU A 17 14.54 25.82 -0.51
C LEU A 17 13.25 26.51 -0.04
N ARG A 18 12.08 26.04 -0.48
CA ARG A 18 10.78 26.57 -0.04
C ARG A 18 10.61 26.47 1.48
N GLY A 19 10.99 25.34 2.08
CA GLY A 19 10.88 25.10 3.54
C GLY A 19 11.82 25.95 4.41
N ARG A 20 12.73 26.73 3.82
CA ARG A 20 13.58 27.70 4.54
C ARG A 20 12.89 29.04 4.81
N VAL A 21 11.69 29.27 4.28
CA VAL A 21 10.87 30.47 4.58
C VAL A 21 9.52 30.09 5.17
N GLY A 22 8.88 31.01 5.90
CA GLY A 22 7.54 30.78 6.49
C GLY A 22 7.56 30.12 7.87
N ARG A 23 8.62 30.33 8.67
CA ARG A 23 8.73 29.83 10.05
C ARG A 23 8.12 30.78 11.11
N SER A 24 7.54 31.90 10.68
CA SER A 24 6.91 32.91 11.53
C SER A 24 5.37 32.87 11.41
N LYS A 25 4.66 33.59 12.29
CA LYS A 25 3.21 33.79 12.17
C LYS A 25 2.78 34.56 10.91
N THR A 26 3.72 35.23 10.26
CA THR A 26 3.51 35.97 9.02
C THR A 26 3.65 35.07 7.80
N ARG A 27 2.70 35.18 6.87
CA ARG A 27 2.72 34.41 5.62
C ARG A 27 3.97 34.76 4.81
N ALA A 28 4.72 33.74 4.41
CA ALA A 28 5.87 33.90 3.52
C ALA A 28 5.54 33.41 2.11
N TYR A 29 6.17 34.04 1.12
CA TYR A 29 6.01 33.69 -0.29
C TYR A 29 7.33 33.20 -0.88
N ALA A 30 7.26 32.15 -1.70
CA ALA A 30 8.37 31.65 -2.50
C ALA A 30 8.00 31.73 -3.99
N TYR A 31 8.73 32.56 -4.75
CA TYR A 31 8.52 32.74 -6.18
C TYR A 31 9.51 31.87 -6.97
N LEU A 32 8.98 30.96 -7.78
CA LEU A 32 9.74 30.10 -8.69
C LEU A 32 9.73 30.74 -10.07
N THR A 33 10.88 31.21 -10.56
CA THR A 33 10.96 31.87 -11.87
C THR A 33 11.69 31.00 -12.88
N THR A 34 11.36 31.19 -14.17
CA THR A 34 11.98 30.48 -15.31
C THR A 34 12.29 31.48 -16.41
N HIS A 35 13.16 31.12 -17.35
CA HIS A 35 13.57 32.04 -18.41
C HIS A 35 12.41 32.30 -19.40
N PRO A 36 12.04 33.56 -19.68
CA PRO A 36 10.80 33.90 -20.41
C PRO A 36 10.76 33.36 -21.86
N THR A 37 11.91 33.25 -22.51
CA THR A 37 12.01 32.75 -23.90
C THR A 37 12.33 31.27 -24.02
N LYS A 38 12.59 30.57 -22.91
CA LYS A 38 13.03 29.17 -22.95
C LYS A 38 11.85 28.24 -22.70
N GLN A 39 11.58 27.34 -23.64
CA GLN A 39 10.55 26.33 -23.45
C GLN A 39 10.96 25.33 -22.36
N LEU A 40 10.08 25.16 -21.39
CA LEU A 40 10.24 24.17 -20.33
C LEU A 40 10.04 22.76 -20.88
N THR A 41 10.93 21.84 -20.51
CA THR A 41 10.76 20.42 -20.79
C THR A 41 9.48 19.91 -20.11
N SER A 42 8.88 18.85 -20.66
CA SER A 42 7.69 18.21 -20.08
C SER A 42 7.91 17.80 -18.62
N ASN A 43 9.10 17.30 -18.31
CA ASN A 43 9.53 16.95 -16.95
C ASN A 43 9.61 18.20 -16.04
N ALA A 44 10.25 19.29 -16.49
CA ALA A 44 10.34 20.52 -15.71
C ALA A 44 8.96 21.15 -15.44
N LYS A 45 8.04 21.13 -16.42
CA LYS A 45 6.66 21.59 -16.23
C LYS A 45 5.93 20.77 -15.17
N LYS A 46 5.98 19.44 -15.26
CA LYS A 46 5.37 18.54 -14.25
C LYS A 46 5.93 18.80 -12.86
N ARG A 47 7.26 18.88 -12.73
CA ARG A 47 7.96 19.15 -11.47
C ARG A 47 7.56 20.49 -10.84
N LEU A 48 7.51 21.56 -11.63
CA LEU A 48 7.10 22.88 -11.15
C LEU A 48 5.61 22.93 -10.79
N GLY A 49 4.76 22.19 -11.52
CA GLY A 49 3.34 22.03 -11.18
C GLY A 49 3.13 21.34 -9.83
N VAL A 50 3.86 20.26 -9.57
CA VAL A 50 3.84 19.58 -8.25
C VAL A 50 4.24 20.55 -7.13
N MET A 51 5.24 21.41 -7.34
CA MET A 51 5.65 22.40 -6.33
C MET A 51 4.56 23.41 -5.97
N GLN A 52 3.62 23.69 -6.88
CA GLN A 52 2.50 24.60 -6.64
C GLN A 52 1.37 23.97 -5.80
N THR A 53 1.20 22.64 -5.85
CA THR A 53 0.09 21.95 -5.18
C THR A 53 0.42 21.52 -3.74
N LEU A 54 1.68 21.64 -3.33
CA LEU A 54 2.18 21.16 -2.05
C LEU A 54 1.99 22.21 -0.93
N ASP A 55 0.77 22.50 -0.49
CA ASP A 55 0.51 23.68 0.36
C ASP A 55 0.39 23.44 1.89
N SER A 56 0.63 22.24 2.43
CA SER A 56 0.71 22.05 3.89
C SER A 56 1.41 20.75 4.34
N LEU A 57 1.53 20.60 5.66
CA LEU A 57 2.17 19.53 6.41
C LEU A 57 1.82 18.13 5.84
N GLY A 58 2.83 17.39 5.38
CA GLY A 58 2.68 16.15 4.59
C GLY A 58 3.31 16.22 3.19
N ALA A 59 3.66 17.43 2.75
CA ALA A 59 4.23 17.69 1.42
C ALA A 59 5.61 17.06 1.14
N GLY A 60 6.34 16.60 2.16
CA GLY A 60 7.62 15.88 1.97
C GLY A 60 7.44 14.48 1.37
N PHE A 61 6.24 13.90 1.52
CA PHE A 61 5.94 12.54 1.09
C PHE A 61 5.51 12.48 -0.38
N SER A 62 4.60 13.37 -0.79
CA SER A 62 4.23 13.56 -2.20
C SER A 62 5.44 13.95 -3.07
N LEU A 63 6.43 14.61 -2.46
CA LEU A 63 7.71 14.90 -3.08
C LEU A 63 8.53 13.66 -3.41
N ALA A 64 8.61 12.67 -2.51
CA ALA A 64 9.40 11.46 -2.68
C ALA A 64 8.78 10.54 -3.74
N SER A 65 7.45 10.35 -3.70
CA SER A 65 6.71 9.58 -4.71
C SER A 65 6.79 10.23 -6.10
N HIS A 66 6.62 11.56 -6.19
CA HIS A 66 6.77 12.23 -7.47
C HIS A 66 8.22 12.28 -7.97
N ASP A 67 9.22 12.35 -7.09
CA ASP A 67 10.64 12.27 -7.51
C ASP A 67 10.97 10.87 -8.06
N MET A 68 10.35 9.81 -7.52
CA MET A 68 10.45 8.43 -8.01
C MET A 68 9.77 8.26 -9.38
N ASP A 69 8.57 8.82 -9.58
CA ASP A 69 7.86 8.78 -10.87
C ASP A 69 8.53 9.62 -11.96
N ILE A 70 9.03 10.81 -11.59
CA ILE A 70 9.57 11.81 -12.54
C ILE A 70 10.95 11.43 -13.06
N ARG A 71 11.76 10.72 -12.27
CA ARG A 71 13.08 10.24 -12.71
C ARG A 71 12.98 9.07 -13.68
N GLY A 72 11.81 8.42 -13.75
CA GLY A 72 11.69 7.09 -14.34
C GLY A 72 12.48 6.09 -13.47
N ALA A 73 11.99 4.86 -13.35
CA ALA A 73 12.72 3.76 -12.74
C ALA A 73 13.99 3.43 -13.57
N GLY A 74 15.00 4.28 -13.45
CA GLY A 74 16.25 4.24 -14.18
C GLY A 74 17.30 3.54 -13.35
N ASN A 75 17.28 2.21 -13.46
CA ASN A 75 18.42 1.31 -13.26
C ASN A 75 19.06 1.28 -11.86
N LEU A 76 18.48 0.47 -10.96
CA LEU A 76 19.24 -0.17 -9.90
C LEU A 76 18.97 -1.68 -9.93
N LEU A 77 19.73 -2.37 -10.77
CA LEU A 77 20.08 -3.80 -10.75
C LEU A 77 19.00 -4.81 -11.18
N GLY A 78 19.08 -5.24 -12.45
CA GLY A 78 18.68 -6.58 -12.90
C GLY A 78 17.25 -6.73 -13.41
N GLU A 79 17.11 -7.44 -14.53
CA GLU A 79 15.87 -7.87 -15.14
C GLU A 79 15.07 -8.79 -14.21
N GLU A 80 14.36 -8.30 -13.18
CA GLU A 80 13.30 -9.12 -12.51
C GLU A 80 12.32 -8.41 -11.55
N GLN A 81 12.46 -7.12 -11.22
CA GLN A 81 11.68 -6.51 -10.11
C GLN A 81 10.81 -5.28 -10.44
N SER A 82 10.24 -5.17 -11.63
CA SER A 82 9.19 -4.14 -11.88
C SER A 82 7.86 -4.41 -11.14
N GLY A 83 7.70 -5.58 -10.54
CA GLY A 83 6.46 -6.00 -9.87
C GLY A 83 6.23 -5.40 -8.48
N GLN A 84 7.30 -5.11 -7.73
CA GLN A 84 7.21 -4.83 -6.29
C GLN A 84 6.81 -3.38 -5.98
N VAL A 85 7.09 -2.43 -6.89
CA VAL A 85 6.74 -1.01 -6.72
C VAL A 85 5.21 -0.76 -6.80
N ARG A 86 4.45 -1.67 -7.45
CA ARG A 86 2.98 -1.61 -7.51
C ARG A 86 2.27 -2.16 -6.26
N GLU A 87 3.02 -2.72 -5.32
CA GLU A 87 2.52 -3.40 -4.12
C GLU A 87 2.58 -2.49 -2.86
N VAL A 88 3.25 -1.34 -2.97
CA VAL A 88 3.64 -0.46 -1.85
C VAL A 88 2.49 0.42 -1.32
N GLY A 89 1.31 0.41 -1.96
CA GLY A 89 0.23 1.36 -1.64
C GLY A 89 -0.28 1.30 -0.19
N ILE A 90 -0.42 0.09 0.39
CA ILE A 90 -1.01 -0.08 1.72
C ILE A 90 0.02 0.04 2.85
N GLU A 91 1.24 -0.49 2.69
CA GLU A 91 2.27 -0.44 3.74
C GLU A 91 2.71 1.00 4.01
N LEU A 92 2.87 1.77 2.93
CA LEU A 92 3.14 3.19 2.96
C LEU A 92 2.03 3.98 3.66
N TYR A 93 0.79 3.61 3.39
CA TYR A 93 -0.38 4.20 4.03
C TYR A 93 -0.51 3.84 5.52
N GLN A 94 -0.21 2.59 5.92
CA GLN A 94 -0.19 2.19 7.34
C GLN A 94 0.90 2.93 8.11
N HIS A 95 2.06 3.15 7.50
CA HIS A 95 3.10 3.99 8.05
C HIS A 95 2.62 5.44 8.22
N MET A 96 1.98 6.02 7.19
CA MET A 96 1.43 7.38 7.25
C MET A 96 0.31 7.53 8.29
N LEU A 97 -0.54 6.52 8.47
CA LEU A 97 -1.60 6.51 9.48
C LEU A 97 -1.01 6.42 10.89
N LYS A 98 -0.02 5.55 11.09
CA LYS A 98 0.69 5.42 12.38
C LYS A 98 1.36 6.75 12.75
N GLU A 99 2.07 7.38 11.82
CA GLU A 99 2.69 8.69 12.05
C GLU A 99 1.65 9.80 12.32
N ALA A 100 0.51 9.81 11.61
CA ALA A 100 -0.54 10.79 11.84
C ALA A 100 -1.23 10.62 13.20
N VAL A 101 -1.47 9.38 13.64
CA VAL A 101 -2.02 9.06 14.97
C VAL A 101 -1.01 9.39 16.08
N MET A 102 0.27 9.12 15.86
CA MET A 102 1.34 9.50 16.79
C MET A 102 1.51 11.02 16.87
N ALA A 103 1.40 11.74 15.76
CA ALA A 103 1.49 13.20 15.72
C ALA A 103 0.25 13.91 16.29
N ALA A 104 -0.93 13.27 16.24
CA ALA A 104 -2.17 13.81 16.81
C ALA A 104 -2.27 13.57 18.34
N ARG A 105 -1.52 12.60 18.87
CA ARG A 105 -1.44 12.30 20.30
C ARG A 105 -0.25 13.02 20.93
N ASP A 106 -0.37 14.34 21.09
CA ASP A 106 0.57 15.09 21.93
C ASP A 106 0.27 14.82 23.43
N LYS A 107 1.24 14.18 24.09
CA LYS A 107 1.61 14.30 25.52
C LYS A 107 0.75 13.78 26.69
N GLU A 108 -0.38 13.10 26.54
CA GLU A 108 -0.99 12.45 27.73
C GLU A 108 -1.51 11.04 27.48
N LYS A 109 -0.94 10.10 28.27
CA LYS A 109 -1.24 8.67 28.43
C LYS A 109 -0.81 7.76 27.27
N MET A 110 0.47 7.37 27.35
CA MET A 110 0.86 5.99 27.04
C MET A 110 0.06 5.08 27.96
N ASP A 111 -0.99 4.46 27.40
CA ASP A 111 -1.54 3.24 27.97
C ASP A 111 -1.07 2.10 27.07
N GLU A 112 -0.34 1.19 27.69
CA GLU A 112 0.32 0.02 27.15
C GLU A 112 -0.72 -0.99 26.63
N THR A 113 -1.30 -0.71 25.46
CA THR A 113 -2.09 -1.68 24.69
C THR A 113 -1.45 -1.93 23.31
N SER A 114 -0.13 -2.04 23.29
CA SER A 114 0.64 -2.50 22.13
C SER A 114 0.72 -4.03 22.08
N ASP A 115 -0.44 -4.70 22.12
CA ASP A 115 -0.55 -6.15 21.87
C ASP A 115 -1.24 -6.45 20.51
N ASN A 116 -1.54 -5.42 19.71
CA ASN A 116 -2.29 -5.53 18.45
C ASN A 116 -1.51 -5.03 17.21
N GLU A 117 -0.18 -4.92 17.33
CA GLU A 117 0.65 -4.03 16.48
C GLU A 117 1.34 -4.73 15.30
N TRP A 118 0.75 -5.78 14.71
CA TRP A 118 1.32 -6.41 13.53
C TRP A 118 0.33 -6.46 12.35
N THR A 119 0.88 -6.28 11.15
CA THR A 119 0.12 -6.40 9.90
C THR A 119 0.72 -7.52 9.05
N PRO A 120 -0.10 -8.45 8.56
CA PRO A 120 0.32 -9.44 7.59
C PRO A 120 0.85 -8.80 6.30
N GLN A 121 2.00 -9.27 5.83
CA GLN A 121 2.53 -8.93 4.51
C GLN A 121 1.93 -9.85 3.46
N ILE A 122 1.34 -9.30 2.40
CA ILE A 122 0.63 -10.07 1.38
C ILE A 122 1.12 -9.64 0.00
N SER A 123 1.83 -10.55 -0.66
CA SER A 123 2.31 -10.36 -2.02
C SER A 123 1.41 -11.13 -2.99
N LEU A 124 0.64 -10.43 -3.83
CA LEU A 124 -0.27 -11.07 -4.81
C LEU A 124 0.28 -11.04 -6.23
N GLY A 125 1.28 -10.20 -6.51
CA GLY A 125 1.82 -9.99 -7.86
C GLY A 125 0.87 -9.28 -8.82
N ASN A 126 -0.16 -8.60 -8.29
CA ASN A 126 -1.10 -7.77 -9.06
C ASN A 126 -1.04 -6.33 -8.53
N PRO A 127 -1.39 -5.32 -9.34
CA PRO A 127 -1.48 -3.96 -8.85
C PRO A 127 -2.62 -3.83 -7.82
N VAL A 128 -2.31 -3.15 -6.71
CA VAL A 128 -3.24 -2.90 -5.60
C VAL A 128 -3.22 -1.41 -5.28
N LEU A 129 -4.10 -0.66 -5.95
CA LEU A 129 -4.20 0.80 -5.81
C LEU A 129 -5.56 1.30 -6.30
N ILE A 130 -5.90 2.52 -5.88
CA ILE A 130 -6.99 3.31 -6.43
C ILE A 130 -6.41 4.22 -7.53
N PRO A 131 -6.78 4.01 -8.81
CA PRO A 131 -6.25 4.80 -9.91
C PRO A 131 -6.72 6.27 -9.84
N ASP A 132 -5.88 7.19 -10.33
CA ASP A 132 -6.28 8.60 -10.50
C ASP A 132 -7.36 8.77 -11.57
N SER A 133 -7.39 7.89 -12.56
CA SER A 133 -8.46 7.79 -13.55
C SER A 133 -9.82 7.41 -12.95
N PHE A 134 -9.83 6.75 -11.79
CA PHE A 134 -11.05 6.37 -11.09
C PHE A 134 -11.46 7.42 -10.04
N ILE A 135 -10.51 7.86 -9.21
CA ILE A 135 -10.73 8.93 -8.23
C ILE A 135 -9.63 9.99 -8.42
N PRO A 136 -9.89 11.06 -9.20
CA PRO A 136 -8.88 12.08 -9.49
C PRO A 136 -8.42 12.84 -8.25
N ASP A 137 -9.35 13.22 -7.37
CA ASP A 137 -9.05 13.99 -6.16
C ASP A 137 -8.27 13.13 -5.15
N LEU A 138 -7.09 13.63 -4.76
CA LEU A 138 -6.19 12.93 -3.84
C LEU A 138 -6.79 12.83 -2.43
N ASN A 139 -7.47 13.86 -1.93
CA ASN A 139 -8.04 13.85 -0.58
C ASN A 139 -9.17 12.83 -0.46
N VAL A 140 -10.05 12.78 -1.47
CA VAL A 140 -11.10 11.76 -1.58
C VAL A 140 -10.45 10.38 -1.61
N ARG A 141 -9.46 10.16 -2.47
CA ARG A 141 -8.76 8.87 -2.56
C ARG A 141 -8.15 8.44 -1.23
N LEU A 142 -7.49 9.36 -0.52
CA LEU A 142 -6.94 9.11 0.81
C LEU A 142 -8.02 8.78 1.84
N SER A 143 -9.18 9.44 1.79
CA SER A 143 -10.32 9.10 2.65
C SER A 143 -10.89 7.70 2.35
N ILE A 144 -10.92 7.29 1.08
CA ILE A 144 -11.35 5.95 0.69
C ILE A 144 -10.36 4.92 1.19
N TYR A 145 -9.05 5.13 1.02
CA TYR A 145 -8.03 4.24 1.58
C TYR A 145 -8.16 4.05 3.09
N ARG A 146 -8.48 5.13 3.85
CA ARG A 146 -8.75 5.04 5.30
C ARG A 146 -9.91 4.10 5.60
N ARG A 147 -11.05 4.37 4.97
CA ARG A 147 -12.25 3.55 5.18
C ARG A 147 -11.99 2.09 4.83
N ILE A 148 -11.29 1.82 3.72
CA ILE A 148 -10.93 0.46 3.29
C ILE A 148 -10.08 -0.27 4.33
N ALA A 149 -9.11 0.42 4.94
CA ALA A 149 -8.21 -0.20 5.92
C ALA A 149 -8.91 -0.62 7.21
N ASP A 150 -10.02 0.04 7.56
CA ASP A 150 -10.79 -0.24 8.77
C ASP A 150 -11.85 -1.33 8.56
N LEU A 151 -12.17 -1.71 7.31
CA LEU A 151 -13.21 -2.69 7.00
C LEU A 151 -12.91 -4.06 7.63
N GLN A 152 -13.90 -4.58 8.35
CA GLN A 152 -13.88 -5.89 8.97
C GLN A 152 -14.91 -6.82 8.31
N GLY A 153 -14.44 -7.98 7.85
CA GLY A 153 -15.32 -8.99 7.28
C GLY A 153 -15.82 -8.68 5.85
N THR A 154 -16.57 -9.62 5.29
CA THR A 154 -17.04 -9.57 3.89
C THR A 154 -18.18 -8.59 3.68
N ASP A 155 -19.10 -8.49 4.64
CA ASP A 155 -20.33 -7.72 4.46
C ASP A 155 -20.05 -6.21 4.41
N GLU A 156 -19.10 -5.73 5.24
CA GLU A 156 -18.65 -4.33 5.19
C GLU A 156 -17.91 -4.03 3.88
N ILE A 157 -17.09 -4.97 3.39
CA ILE A 157 -16.40 -4.86 2.10
C ILE A 157 -17.39 -4.77 0.96
N ASP A 158 -18.39 -5.64 0.92
CA ASP A 158 -19.38 -5.68 -0.16
C ASP A 158 -20.27 -4.43 -0.16
N SER A 159 -20.71 -3.97 1.03
CA SER A 159 -21.46 -2.73 1.19
C SER A 159 -20.66 -1.50 0.72
N PHE A 160 -19.38 -1.43 1.11
CA PHE A 160 -18.53 -0.31 0.73
C PHE A 160 -18.12 -0.36 -0.75
N ALA A 161 -17.94 -1.55 -1.33
CA ALA A 161 -17.73 -1.72 -2.75
C ALA A 161 -18.95 -1.24 -3.57
N ALA A 162 -20.17 -1.53 -3.09
CA ALA A 162 -21.39 -1.01 -3.68
C ALA A 162 -21.49 0.52 -3.59
N GLU A 163 -21.15 1.11 -2.43
CA GLU A 163 -21.08 2.57 -2.25
C GLU A 163 -20.10 3.22 -3.24
N LEU A 164 -18.89 2.66 -3.39
CA LEU A 164 -17.92 3.16 -4.37
C LEU A 164 -18.42 3.01 -5.80
N SER A 165 -19.09 1.90 -6.12
CA SER A 165 -19.63 1.67 -7.46
C SER A 165 -20.75 2.64 -7.81
N ASP A 166 -21.59 3.01 -6.84
CA ASP A 166 -22.66 3.99 -7.01
C ASP A 166 -22.09 5.41 -7.21
N ARG A 167 -21.06 5.77 -6.43
CA ARG A 167 -20.46 7.11 -6.44
C ARG A 167 -19.52 7.38 -7.62
N PHE A 168 -18.75 6.38 -8.03
CA PHE A 168 -17.64 6.54 -8.99
C PHE A 168 -17.78 5.65 -10.23
N GLY A 169 -18.82 4.81 -10.30
CA GLY A 169 -19.03 3.87 -11.39
C GLY A 169 -18.24 2.57 -11.22
N ARG A 170 -18.05 1.83 -12.32
CA ARG A 170 -17.46 0.48 -12.28
C ARG A 170 -16.08 0.45 -11.61
N LEU A 171 -15.94 -0.38 -10.59
CA LEU A 171 -14.68 -0.58 -9.88
C LEU A 171 -13.57 -1.13 -10.81
N PRO A 172 -12.41 -0.47 -10.88
CA PRO A 172 -11.22 -1.00 -11.56
C PRO A 172 -10.74 -2.31 -10.96
N ALA A 173 -9.97 -3.08 -11.72
CA ALA A 173 -9.42 -4.36 -11.25
C ALA A 173 -8.49 -4.16 -10.04
N GLU A 174 -7.73 -3.07 -10.02
CA GLU A 174 -6.80 -2.70 -8.96
C GLU A 174 -7.51 -2.39 -7.64
N VAL A 175 -8.71 -1.79 -7.71
CA VAL A 175 -9.56 -1.51 -6.54
C VAL A 175 -10.21 -2.79 -6.02
N ASN A 176 -10.64 -3.68 -6.93
CA ASN A 176 -11.11 -5.01 -6.52
C ASN A 176 -10.00 -5.80 -5.83
N ASN A 177 -8.76 -5.77 -6.35
CA ASN A 177 -7.62 -6.41 -5.71
C ASN A 177 -7.35 -5.82 -4.31
N LEU A 178 -7.54 -4.51 -4.13
CA LEU A 178 -7.39 -3.84 -2.84
C LEU A 178 -8.35 -4.40 -1.78
N PHE A 179 -9.63 -4.58 -2.13
CA PHE A 179 -10.60 -5.23 -1.24
C PHE A 179 -10.21 -6.66 -0.87
N GLN A 180 -9.70 -7.41 -1.84
CA GLN A 180 -9.24 -8.78 -1.60
C GLN A 180 -8.04 -8.84 -0.66
N VAL A 181 -7.11 -7.89 -0.76
CA VAL A 181 -5.98 -7.79 0.19
C VAL A 181 -6.47 -7.51 1.61
N ILE A 182 -7.46 -6.64 1.80
CA ILE A 182 -8.03 -6.38 3.14
C ILE A 182 -8.71 -7.62 3.71
N LEU A 183 -9.52 -8.31 2.91
CA LEU A 183 -10.14 -9.57 3.33
C LEU A 183 -9.08 -10.60 3.76
N LEU A 184 -8.03 -10.77 2.96
CA LEU A 184 -6.94 -11.67 3.27
C LEU A 184 -6.17 -11.23 4.53
N LYS A 185 -5.95 -9.93 4.75
CA LYS A 185 -5.31 -9.43 5.99
C LYS A 185 -6.12 -9.81 7.22
N ASN A 186 -7.44 -9.68 7.16
CA ASN A 186 -8.32 -10.06 8.26
C ASN A 186 -8.24 -11.58 8.53
N LEU A 187 -8.25 -12.41 7.48
CA LEU A 187 -8.07 -13.86 7.60
C LEU A 187 -6.69 -14.26 8.16
N CYS A 188 -5.62 -13.59 7.70
CA CYS A 188 -4.26 -13.80 8.19
C CYS A 188 -4.15 -13.51 9.68
N ARG A 189 -4.78 -12.43 10.16
CA ARG A 189 -4.81 -12.09 11.58
C ARG A 189 -5.51 -13.18 12.40
N SER A 190 -6.67 -13.66 11.96
CA SER A 190 -7.34 -14.78 12.64
C SER A 190 -6.48 -16.04 12.66
N ALA A 191 -5.79 -16.35 11.56
CA ALA A 191 -4.97 -17.55 11.39
C ALA A 191 -3.54 -17.46 11.95
N ASN A 192 -3.12 -16.32 12.52
CA ASN A 192 -1.73 -16.06 12.94
C ASN A 192 -0.68 -16.17 11.81
N VAL A 193 -1.03 -15.69 10.61
CA VAL A 193 -0.17 -15.72 9.42
C VAL A 193 0.53 -14.38 9.19
N GLU A 194 1.85 -14.35 9.30
CA GLU A 194 2.68 -13.15 9.15
C GLU A 194 2.89 -12.73 7.70
N LYS A 195 3.12 -13.69 6.81
CA LYS A 195 3.48 -13.40 5.42
C LYS A 195 2.84 -14.37 4.45
N ILE A 196 2.38 -13.84 3.33
CA ILE A 196 1.92 -14.62 2.18
C ILE A 196 2.63 -14.13 0.93
N ASP A 197 3.28 -15.02 0.22
CA ASP A 197 3.83 -14.77 -1.11
C ASP A 197 3.11 -15.66 -2.13
N ALA A 198 2.27 -15.08 -2.98
CA ALA A 198 1.47 -15.81 -3.98
C ALA A 198 1.96 -15.54 -5.41
N GLY A 199 2.17 -16.63 -6.16
CA GLY A 199 2.64 -16.60 -7.55
C GLY A 199 1.90 -17.59 -8.45
N PRO A 200 2.30 -17.75 -9.72
CA PRO A 200 1.60 -18.64 -10.65
C PRO A 200 1.63 -20.12 -10.26
N LYS A 201 2.63 -20.54 -9.49
CA LYS A 201 2.85 -21.93 -9.06
C LYS A 201 2.27 -22.25 -7.67
N GLY A 202 1.57 -21.29 -7.05
CA GLY A 202 0.99 -21.46 -5.73
C GLY A 202 1.32 -20.32 -4.78
N ALA A 203 1.23 -20.58 -3.47
CA ALA A 203 1.56 -19.63 -2.42
C ALA A 203 2.51 -20.24 -1.38
N VAL A 204 3.30 -19.37 -0.76
CA VAL A 204 4.08 -19.67 0.44
C VAL A 204 3.51 -18.84 1.58
N ILE A 205 3.20 -19.49 2.69
CA ILE A 205 2.57 -18.90 3.86
C ILE A 205 3.52 -19.08 5.04
N ALA A 206 3.88 -17.98 5.69
CA ALA A 206 4.69 -17.97 6.91
C ALA A 206 3.81 -17.61 8.11
N PHE A 207 3.87 -18.43 9.15
CA PHE A 207 3.17 -18.20 10.41
C PHE A 207 3.99 -17.28 11.30
N ARG A 208 3.31 -16.46 12.09
CA ARG A 208 3.97 -15.57 13.04
C ARG A 208 4.62 -16.40 14.15
N ASN A 209 5.87 -16.08 14.48
CA ASN A 209 6.67 -16.80 15.48
C ASN A 209 6.81 -18.30 15.19
N ASP A 210 6.71 -18.71 13.91
CA ASP A 210 6.69 -20.11 13.47
C ASP A 210 5.67 -20.99 14.22
N SER A 211 4.61 -20.38 14.74
CA SER A 211 3.61 -21.05 15.59
C SER A 211 2.23 -21.06 14.93
N VAL A 212 1.67 -22.26 14.86
CA VAL A 212 0.32 -22.50 14.37
C VAL A 212 -0.59 -22.63 15.58
N LYS A 213 -1.70 -21.88 15.59
CA LYS A 213 -2.66 -21.90 16.71
C LYS A 213 -3.24 -23.29 16.98
N ASN A 214 -3.49 -24.07 15.92
CA ASN A 214 -4.04 -25.42 16.02
C ASN A 214 -3.30 -26.38 15.06
N LEU A 215 -2.38 -27.16 15.62
CA LEU A 215 -1.54 -28.10 14.88
C LEU A 215 -2.35 -29.29 14.33
N GLU A 216 -3.30 -29.81 15.09
CA GLU A 216 -4.11 -30.97 14.70
C GLU A 216 -5.00 -30.64 13.49
N GLY A 217 -5.68 -29.49 13.51
CA GLY A 217 -6.47 -29.03 12.39
C GLY A 217 -5.63 -28.78 11.13
N LEU A 218 -4.41 -28.25 11.28
CA LEU A 218 -3.49 -28.08 10.17
C LEU A 218 -3.05 -29.43 9.58
N LEU A 219 -2.73 -30.43 10.42
CA LEU A 219 -2.37 -31.77 9.95
C LEU A 219 -3.54 -32.40 9.17
N ASN A 220 -4.77 -32.28 9.67
CA ASN A 220 -5.97 -32.75 8.98
C ASN A 220 -6.18 -32.04 7.62
N LEU A 221 -5.89 -30.75 7.53
CA LEU A 221 -5.92 -30.00 6.27
C LEU A 221 -4.85 -30.50 5.29
N LEU A 222 -3.63 -30.71 5.77
CA LEU A 222 -2.53 -31.27 4.97
C LEU A 222 -2.82 -32.69 4.49
N GLU A 223 -3.52 -33.49 5.29
CA GLU A 223 -3.95 -34.83 4.88
C GLU A 223 -4.97 -34.79 3.74
N LYS A 224 -5.95 -33.88 3.82
CA LYS A 224 -6.94 -33.66 2.76
C LYS A 224 -6.30 -33.12 1.48
N GLU A 225 -5.27 -32.29 1.62
CA GLU A 225 -4.56 -31.61 0.54
C GLU A 225 -3.18 -32.25 0.26
N LYS A 226 -3.02 -33.57 0.47
CA LYS A 226 -1.73 -34.31 0.44
C LYS A 226 -0.84 -34.04 -0.78
N ASN A 227 -1.43 -33.71 -1.94
CA ASN A 227 -0.70 -33.44 -3.18
C ASN A 227 -0.39 -31.95 -3.43
N THR A 228 -1.02 -31.06 -2.66
CA THR A 228 -1.12 -29.63 -2.96
C THR A 228 -0.66 -28.77 -1.80
N ALA A 229 -0.60 -29.27 -0.58
CA ALA A 229 -0.12 -28.54 0.60
C ALA A 229 0.95 -29.37 1.34
N HIS A 230 2.06 -28.72 1.74
CA HIS A 230 3.09 -29.34 2.59
C HIS A 230 3.83 -28.27 3.40
N ILE A 231 4.36 -28.65 4.55
CA ILE A 231 5.23 -27.80 5.36
C ILE A 231 6.69 -28.02 4.95
N ARG A 232 7.42 -26.94 4.72
CA ARG A 232 8.87 -26.96 4.46
C ARG A 232 9.65 -26.97 5.78
N THR A 233 10.94 -27.30 5.72
CA THR A 233 11.87 -27.33 6.86
C THR A 233 12.01 -26.00 7.60
N ASP A 234 11.62 -24.88 7.00
CA ASP A 234 11.61 -23.56 7.63
C ASP A 234 10.23 -23.17 8.19
N HIS A 235 9.40 -24.16 8.53
CA HIS A 235 8.06 -23.99 9.11
C HIS A 235 7.05 -23.22 8.25
N LYS A 236 7.37 -22.98 6.96
CA LYS A 236 6.44 -22.37 6.02
C LYS A 236 5.53 -23.40 5.37
N LEU A 237 4.25 -23.04 5.24
CA LEU A 237 3.27 -23.80 4.50
C LEU A 237 3.37 -23.44 3.01
N VAL A 238 3.62 -24.44 2.18
CA VAL A 238 3.67 -24.29 0.73
C VAL A 238 2.40 -24.90 0.13
N TYR A 239 1.61 -24.05 -0.53
CA TYR A 239 0.39 -24.42 -1.23
C TYR A 239 0.62 -24.41 -2.74
N LYS A 240 0.89 -25.56 -3.34
CA LYS A 240 1.15 -25.76 -4.77
C LYS A 240 -0.17 -25.80 -5.55
N ARG A 241 -0.35 -24.83 -6.46
CA ARG A 241 -1.47 -24.75 -7.41
C ARG A 241 -1.01 -24.15 -8.72
N ASN A 242 -1.76 -24.39 -9.79
CA ASN A 242 -1.49 -23.76 -11.08
C ASN A 242 -2.44 -22.57 -11.27
N TRP A 243 -2.00 -21.38 -10.86
CA TRP A 243 -2.76 -20.13 -10.94
C TRP A 243 -2.27 -19.28 -12.11
N GLN A 244 -2.71 -19.64 -13.31
CA GLN A 244 -2.41 -18.89 -14.54
C GLN A 244 -3.05 -17.49 -14.52
N LYS A 245 -4.27 -17.39 -13.99
CA LYS A 245 -4.97 -16.10 -13.85
C LYS A 245 -4.83 -15.54 -12.44
N SER A 246 -4.80 -14.21 -12.37
CA SER A 246 -4.77 -13.46 -11.13
C SER A 246 -6.03 -13.71 -10.26
N SER A 247 -7.20 -13.85 -10.88
CA SER A 247 -8.45 -14.21 -10.20
C SER A 247 -8.37 -15.55 -9.48
N ASP A 248 -7.75 -16.54 -10.12
CA ASP A 248 -7.67 -17.91 -9.59
C ASP A 248 -6.71 -17.95 -8.39
N ARG A 249 -5.65 -17.13 -8.43
CA ARG A 249 -4.72 -16.92 -7.32
C ARG A 249 -5.43 -16.36 -6.10
N VAL A 250 -6.17 -15.27 -6.27
CA VAL A 250 -6.88 -14.62 -5.18
C VAL A 250 -7.93 -15.56 -4.59
N ASN A 251 -8.77 -16.18 -5.43
CA ASN A 251 -9.81 -17.10 -4.97
C ASN A 251 -9.22 -18.33 -4.24
N GLY A 252 -8.14 -18.91 -4.80
CA GLY A 252 -7.45 -20.03 -4.19
C GLY A 252 -6.83 -19.67 -2.84
N LEU A 253 -6.23 -18.48 -2.74
CA LEU A 253 -5.65 -17.98 -1.51
C LEU A 253 -6.72 -17.68 -0.45
N THR A 254 -7.82 -17.02 -0.83
CA THR A 254 -8.92 -16.74 0.09
C THR A 254 -9.52 -18.02 0.65
N ARG A 255 -9.63 -19.09 -0.17
CA ARG A 255 -10.11 -20.39 0.29
C ARG A 255 -9.20 -20.99 1.36
N ILE A 256 -7.90 -21.14 1.08
CA ILE A 256 -6.97 -21.75 2.06
C ILE A 256 -6.87 -20.90 3.33
N MET A 257 -6.94 -19.56 3.21
CA MET A 257 -6.91 -18.67 4.36
C MET A 257 -8.18 -18.74 5.21
N ARG A 258 -9.35 -18.99 4.62
CA ARG A 258 -10.59 -19.27 5.38
C ARG A 258 -10.49 -20.59 6.13
N ASP A 259 -9.96 -21.63 5.48
CA ASP A 259 -9.76 -22.93 6.13
C ASP A 259 -8.80 -22.80 7.32
N LEU A 260 -7.68 -22.10 7.15
CA LEU A 260 -6.71 -21.82 8.22
C LEU A 260 -7.30 -20.95 9.33
N ALA A 261 -8.11 -19.94 8.99
CA ALA A 261 -8.79 -19.10 9.96
C ALA A 261 -9.82 -19.90 10.79
N ALA A 262 -10.57 -20.80 10.14
CA ALA A 262 -11.56 -21.65 10.80
C ALA A 262 -10.90 -22.69 11.73
N ILE A 263 -9.74 -23.21 11.36
CA ILE A 263 -8.94 -24.12 12.21
C ILE A 263 -8.37 -23.39 13.44
N ALA A 264 -8.07 -22.10 13.29
CA ALA A 264 -7.46 -21.26 14.32
C ALA A 264 -8.47 -20.61 15.29
N ALA A 265 -9.76 -20.71 15.00
CA ALA A 265 -10.87 -20.27 15.86
C ALA A 265 -11.19 -21.32 16.93
#